data_AF-A0A2V7S879-F1
#
_entry.id   AF-A0A2V7S879-F1
#
_cell.length_a   1.000
_cell.length_b   1.000
_cell.length_c   1.000
_cell.angle_alpha   90.00
_cell.angle_beta   90.00
_cell.angle_gamma   90.00
#
_symmetry.space_group_name_H-M   'P 1'
#
loop_
_entity.id
_entity.type
_entity.pdbx_description
1 polymer ?
#
loop_
_entity_poly.entity_id
_entity_poly.type
_entity_poly.pdbx_seq_one_letter_code
_entity_poly.pdbx_strand_id
1 'polypeptide(L)'
;MRVDFRSIAVGLLTIGVLSRGAAGQSVLDRTPNLSGGWVGPTGTLQFNFLHRFSVGASPTRKVSNSPTFLLSYRLPVSLLVGFNYSTSSDVAPQFPNEWEAFGRAVPLGVDRGSPVELALQLGYNQAARSADGELTLSRRTGPLRLMSVGRFLSHGFNRDTMRFAVGGGATLRLHRNVALAADAATLLNRRPGEKVAWGAALQLALPYTPHTLSLQVANTNTATLQGASRGTANVRGGFEFTIPFTLNRYFHHAPPPVSAAAAVPDSAAPQVAVAMRQLAFAPNLVEIGAGGTVAWTNRDQLPHTVTADDGAWDSGPIAPGVTWRRTFERPGTYRFHCTPHPFMKGVIVVR
;
A
#
# COMPACT_ATOMS: atom_id res chain seq x y z
N MET A 1 0.62 -52.05 13.44
CA MET A 1 -0.65 -51.85 12.72
C MET A 1 -0.39 -50.81 11.64
N ARG A 2 -0.18 -51.27 10.38
CA ARG A 2 -0.01 -50.40 9.21
C ARG A 2 -1.40 -50.09 8.67
N VAL A 3 -1.67 -48.82 8.36
CA VAL A 3 -2.89 -48.44 7.62
C VAL A 3 -2.48 -47.87 6.28
N ASP A 4 -3.11 -48.45 5.27
CA ASP A 4 -2.75 -48.46 3.86
C ASP A 4 -3.44 -47.30 3.11
N PHE A 5 -2.76 -46.80 2.07
CA PHE A 5 -3.20 -45.72 1.20
C PHE A 5 -3.64 -46.31 -0.14
N ARG A 6 -4.94 -46.26 -0.47
CA ARG A 6 -5.60 -46.48 -1.79
C ARG A 6 -7.11 -46.56 -1.52
N SER A 7 -8.07 -45.87 -2.13
CA SER A 7 -8.23 -45.04 -3.33
C SER A 7 -9.58 -44.28 -3.17
N ILE A 8 -9.83 -43.14 -3.81
CA ILE A 8 -10.87 -42.88 -4.85
C ILE A 8 -10.83 -41.35 -5.09
N ALA A 9 -10.20 -40.88 -6.17
CA ALA A 9 -10.77 -40.52 -7.48
C ALA A 9 -11.52 -39.16 -7.55
N VAL A 10 -10.79 -38.19 -8.08
CA VAL A 10 -11.15 -37.19 -9.12
C VAL A 10 -12.59 -36.69 -9.20
N GLY A 11 -12.78 -35.42 -8.85
CA GLY A 11 -13.75 -34.52 -9.47
C GLY A 11 -13.04 -33.26 -9.96
N LEU A 12 -12.74 -33.20 -11.26
CA LEU A 12 -12.36 -31.95 -11.93
C LEU A 12 -13.57 -31.01 -11.87
N LEU A 13 -13.41 -29.84 -11.28
CA LEU A 13 -14.21 -28.67 -11.65
C LEU A 13 -13.27 -27.57 -12.13
N THR A 14 -13.16 -27.51 -13.45
CA THR A 14 -12.65 -26.36 -14.19
C THR A 14 -13.51 -25.14 -13.89
N ILE A 15 -12.93 -24.16 -13.20
CA ILE A 15 -13.36 -22.76 -13.33
C ILE A 15 -12.12 -21.98 -13.76
N GLY A 16 -12.01 -21.80 -15.07
CA GLY A 16 -11.19 -20.74 -15.63
C GLY A 16 -11.80 -19.40 -15.26
N VAL A 17 -11.11 -18.65 -14.41
CA VAL A 17 -11.18 -17.19 -14.40
C VAL A 17 -9.77 -16.69 -14.24
N LEU A 18 -9.21 -16.24 -15.36
CA LEU A 18 -8.20 -15.19 -15.51
C LEU A 18 -7.27 -15.00 -14.30
N SER A 19 -6.01 -15.42 -14.47
CA SER A 19 -4.89 -14.94 -13.68
C SER A 19 -4.85 -13.40 -13.72
N ARG A 20 -5.54 -12.76 -12.77
CA ARG A 20 -5.33 -11.35 -12.46
C ARG A 20 -3.91 -11.28 -11.91
N GLY A 21 -3.03 -10.59 -12.64
CA GLY A 21 -1.69 -10.28 -12.16
C GLY A 21 -1.79 -9.76 -10.73
N ALA A 22 -0.92 -10.30 -9.86
CA ALA A 22 -0.79 -9.96 -8.45
C ALA A 22 -0.83 -8.43 -8.27
N ALA A 23 -2.01 -7.90 -7.96
CA ALA A 23 -2.17 -6.51 -7.58
C ALA A 23 -1.77 -6.43 -6.12
N GLY A 24 -0.60 -5.87 -5.84
CA GLY A 24 -0.07 -5.78 -4.48
C GLY A 24 -1.10 -5.23 -3.48
N GLN A 25 -0.98 -5.67 -2.23
CA GLN A 25 -1.93 -5.32 -1.15
C GLN A 25 -2.23 -3.81 -1.12
N SER A 26 -3.52 -3.47 -1.05
CA SER A 26 -3.95 -2.07 -0.93
C SER A 26 -3.83 -1.60 0.51
N VAL A 27 -3.62 -0.30 0.70
CA VAL A 27 -3.72 0.32 2.03
C VAL A 27 -5.15 0.18 2.60
N LEU A 28 -6.17 0.04 1.73
CA LEU A 28 -7.57 -0.27 2.12
C LEU A 28 -7.74 -1.66 2.75
N ASP A 29 -6.66 -2.42 2.89
CA ASP A 29 -6.68 -3.75 3.47
C ASP A 29 -6.14 -3.75 4.91
N ARG A 30 -5.72 -2.60 5.44
CA ARG A 30 -5.26 -2.44 6.82
C ARG A 30 -6.39 -2.02 7.73
N THR A 31 -6.30 -2.35 9.02
CA THR A 31 -7.19 -1.83 10.05
C THR A 31 -6.43 -0.82 10.93
N PRO A 32 -7.10 0.01 11.74
CA PRO A 32 -6.45 1.08 12.50
C PRO A 32 -5.29 0.68 13.43
N ASN A 33 -5.32 -0.53 14.00
CA ASN A 33 -4.35 -0.98 15.00
C ASN A 33 -3.57 -2.23 14.60
N LEU A 34 -3.97 -2.95 13.54
CA LEU A 34 -3.28 -4.16 13.11
C LEU A 34 -2.39 -3.84 11.90
N SER A 35 -1.22 -4.48 11.82
CA SER A 35 -0.37 -4.31 10.63
C SER A 35 -1.05 -4.83 9.36
N GLY A 36 -1.95 -5.81 9.54
CA GLY A 36 -2.68 -6.49 8.49
C GLY A 36 -1.76 -7.23 7.52
N GLY A 37 -0.52 -7.52 7.92
CA GLY A 37 0.49 -8.12 7.03
C GLY A 37 0.78 -7.29 5.77
N TRP A 38 0.44 -5.99 5.79
CA TRP A 38 0.54 -5.14 4.62
C TRP A 38 1.99 -4.83 4.29
N VAL A 39 2.42 -4.98 3.03
CA VAL A 39 3.80 -4.68 2.64
C VAL A 39 3.91 -3.78 1.41
N GLY A 40 2.78 -3.46 0.79
CA GLY A 40 2.72 -2.61 -0.40
C GLY A 40 3.51 -3.17 -1.59
N PRO A 41 3.65 -2.37 -2.66
CA PRO A 41 4.41 -2.76 -3.85
C PRO A 41 5.93 -2.69 -3.63
N THR A 42 6.67 -3.56 -4.30
CA THR A 42 8.14 -3.56 -4.32
C THR A 42 8.73 -2.23 -4.81
N GLY A 43 9.83 -1.78 -4.21
CA GLY A 43 10.52 -0.54 -4.60
C GLY A 43 9.80 0.74 -4.19
N THR A 44 8.78 0.64 -3.34
CA THR A 44 7.98 1.77 -2.89
C THR A 44 8.36 2.18 -1.47
N LEU A 45 8.71 3.45 -1.31
CA LEU A 45 8.81 4.13 -0.02
C LEU A 45 7.41 4.60 0.38
N GLN A 46 6.96 4.27 1.58
CA GLN A 46 5.64 4.58 2.10
C GLN A 46 5.80 5.52 3.27
N PHE A 47 5.18 6.69 3.19
CA PHE A 47 5.03 7.59 4.31
C PHE A 47 3.57 7.57 4.76
N ASN A 48 3.32 7.14 6.00
CA ASN A 48 1.99 7.21 6.59
C ASN A 48 2.00 8.21 7.73
N PHE A 49 1.12 9.19 7.63
CA PHE A 49 0.86 10.15 8.69
C PHE A 49 -0.42 9.74 9.41
N LEU A 50 -0.29 9.06 10.53
CA LEU A 50 -1.39 8.78 11.45
C LEU A 50 -1.47 9.91 12.45
N HIS A 51 -2.61 10.57 12.54
CA HIS A 51 -2.87 11.59 13.53
C HIS A 51 -4.08 11.20 14.37
N ARG A 52 -3.87 11.00 15.66
CA ARG A 52 -4.94 10.79 16.64
C ARG A 52 -5.06 12.00 17.55
N PHE A 53 -6.28 12.36 17.93
CA PHE A 53 -6.55 13.45 18.84
C PHE A 53 -7.72 13.13 19.78
N SER A 54 -7.67 13.70 20.97
CA SER A 54 -8.77 13.66 21.95
C SER A 54 -9.15 15.08 22.35
N VAL A 55 -10.44 15.28 22.64
CA VAL A 55 -10.94 16.54 23.18
C VAL A 55 -11.16 16.37 24.68
N GLY A 56 -10.53 17.23 25.48
CA GLY A 56 -10.68 17.26 26.93
C GLY A 56 -12.09 17.67 27.35
N ALA A 57 -12.40 17.46 28.63
CA ALA A 57 -13.69 17.85 29.19
C ALA A 57 -13.87 19.39 29.23
N SER A 58 -15.12 19.80 29.44
CA SER A 58 -15.47 21.19 29.81
C SER A 58 -14.70 21.62 31.07
N PRO A 59 -14.35 22.91 31.24
CA PRO A 59 -14.63 24.03 30.35
C PRO A 59 -13.59 24.23 29.23
N THR A 60 -12.39 23.67 29.39
CA THR A 60 -11.26 24.00 28.51
C THR A 60 -11.35 23.37 27.13
N ARG A 61 -12.00 22.20 26.99
CA ARG A 61 -12.16 21.47 25.71
C ARG A 61 -10.86 21.37 24.89
N LYS A 62 -9.74 21.22 25.58
CA LYS A 62 -8.41 21.20 24.95
C LYS A 62 -8.31 20.04 23.97
N VAL A 63 -7.83 20.31 22.76
CA VAL A 63 -7.47 19.27 21.80
C VAL A 63 -6.04 18.82 22.09
N SER A 64 -5.87 17.55 22.44
CA SER A 64 -4.56 16.91 22.61
C SER A 64 -4.28 16.05 21.39
N ASN A 65 -3.13 16.28 20.76
CA ASN A 65 -2.72 15.65 19.50
C ASN A 65 -1.61 14.62 19.76
N SER A 66 -1.67 13.48 19.08
CA SER A 66 -0.72 12.39 19.17
C SER A 66 -0.42 11.83 17.77
N PRO A 67 0.35 12.56 16.94
CA PRO A 67 0.76 12.05 15.64
C PRO A 67 1.76 10.89 15.75
N THR A 68 1.69 9.99 14.77
CA THR A 68 2.62 8.92 14.48
C THR A 68 3.00 8.97 13.00
N PHE A 69 4.30 9.04 12.73
CA PHE A 69 4.86 9.03 11.39
C PHE A 69 5.47 7.66 11.12
N LEU A 70 4.98 6.97 10.11
CA LEU A 70 5.55 5.72 9.63
C LEU A 70 6.31 6.01 8.34
N LEU A 71 7.57 5.61 8.28
CA LEU A 71 8.31 5.55 7.03
C LEU A 71 8.75 4.10 6.79
N SER A 72 8.44 3.54 5.63
CA SER A 72 8.84 2.16 5.30
C SER A 72 9.19 2.00 3.84
N TYR A 73 10.03 1.01 3.54
CA TYR A 73 10.46 0.70 2.19
C TYR A 73 10.32 -0.79 1.93
N ARG A 74 9.67 -1.15 0.82
CA ARG A 74 9.57 -2.53 0.36
C ARG A 74 10.78 -2.89 -0.49
N LEU A 75 11.62 -3.79 0.04
CA LEU A 75 12.80 -4.30 -0.67
C LEU A 75 12.39 -5.16 -1.88
N PRO A 76 13.32 -5.46 -2.82
CA PRO A 76 13.10 -6.40 -3.91
C PRO A 76 12.79 -7.83 -3.45
N VAL A 77 13.27 -8.20 -2.27
CA VAL A 77 12.88 -9.41 -1.56
C VAL A 77 11.54 -9.20 -0.85
N SER A 78 10.85 -10.26 -0.44
CA SER A 78 9.55 -10.15 0.24
C SER A 78 9.62 -9.67 1.69
N LEU A 79 10.41 -8.64 1.94
CA LEU A 79 10.67 -7.96 3.20
C LEU A 79 10.39 -6.46 3.04
N LEU A 80 9.57 -5.92 3.94
CA LEU A 80 9.43 -4.48 4.15
C LEU A 80 10.22 -4.10 5.41
N VAL A 81 10.95 -3.00 5.36
CA VAL A 81 11.63 -2.42 6.53
C VAL A 81 11.06 -1.03 6.78
N GLY A 82 10.99 -0.61 8.04
CA GLY A 82 10.47 0.72 8.34
C GLY A 82 10.68 1.12 9.79
N PHE A 83 10.19 2.31 10.11
CA PHE A 83 10.12 2.78 11.48
C PHE A 83 8.84 3.58 11.73
N ASN A 84 8.35 3.51 12.96
CA ASN A 84 7.33 4.39 13.52
C ASN A 84 8.02 5.42 14.43
N TYR A 85 7.68 6.69 14.27
CA TYR A 85 7.97 7.76 15.23
C TYR A 85 6.64 8.29 15.78
N SER A 86 6.35 7.99 17.04
CA SER A 86 5.10 8.37 17.69
C SER A 86 5.36 9.42 18.77
N THR A 87 4.65 10.53 18.70
CA THR A 87 4.75 11.60 19.71
C THR A 87 3.70 11.43 20.80
N SER A 88 4.00 11.92 22.00
CA SER A 88 3.10 11.82 23.16
C SER A 88 2.62 10.39 23.40
N SER A 89 3.59 9.47 23.47
CA SER A 89 3.33 8.04 23.69
C SER A 89 3.06 7.73 25.15
N ASP A 90 1.98 7.00 25.42
CA ASP A 90 1.62 6.50 26.75
C ASP A 90 2.28 5.12 27.06
N VAL A 91 3.08 4.58 26.14
CA VAL A 91 3.71 3.24 26.28
C VAL A 91 4.77 3.22 27.38
N ALA A 92 5.58 4.26 27.47
CA ALA A 92 6.60 4.45 28.49
C ALA A 92 6.48 5.87 29.07
N PRO A 93 5.80 6.06 30.21
CA PRO A 93 5.45 7.40 30.73
C PRO A 93 6.62 8.37 30.92
N GLN A 94 7.82 7.85 31.11
CA GLN A 94 9.06 8.61 31.28
C GLN A 94 9.61 9.19 29.97
N PHE A 95 9.16 8.70 28.81
CA PHE A 95 9.62 9.14 27.50
C PHE A 95 8.43 9.72 26.72
N PRO A 96 8.51 10.99 26.28
CA PRO A 96 7.40 11.62 25.59
C PRO A 96 7.15 11.01 24.20
N ASN A 97 8.19 10.42 23.59
CA ASN A 97 8.15 9.92 22.22
C ASN A 97 8.60 8.46 22.17
N GLU A 98 8.13 7.75 21.16
CA GLU A 98 8.34 6.33 20.97
C GLU A 98 8.81 6.08 19.54
N TRP A 99 9.98 5.42 19.43
CA TRP A 99 10.52 4.95 18.17
C TRP A 99 10.41 3.43 18.11
N GLU A 100 9.90 2.91 17.00
CA GLU A 100 9.87 1.47 16.73
C GLU A 100 10.41 1.21 15.33
N ALA A 101 11.63 0.68 15.23
CA ALA A 101 12.17 0.16 13.97
C ALA A 101 11.65 -1.27 13.76
N PHE A 102 11.26 -1.64 12.55
CA PHE A 102 10.67 -2.95 12.28
C PHE A 102 11.01 -3.51 10.90
N GLY A 103 10.97 -4.83 10.79
CA GLY A 103 10.98 -5.58 9.55
C GLY A 103 9.73 -6.46 9.46
N ARG A 104 9.13 -6.56 8.28
CA ARG A 104 7.91 -7.32 8.00
C ARG A 104 8.07 -8.20 6.77
N ALA A 105 7.96 -9.51 6.95
CA ALA A 105 8.00 -10.50 5.89
C ALA A 105 6.63 -11.11 5.65
N VAL A 106 6.33 -11.47 4.40
CA VAL A 106 5.08 -12.16 4.00
C VAL A 106 5.46 -13.48 3.32
N PRO A 107 5.78 -14.54 4.08
CA PRO A 107 6.18 -15.83 3.53
C PRO A 107 5.06 -16.53 2.72
N LEU A 108 3.80 -16.32 3.07
CA LEU A 108 2.64 -16.83 2.32
C LEU A 108 1.74 -15.65 1.97
N GLY A 109 1.35 -15.50 0.71
CA GLY A 109 0.52 -14.40 0.24
C GLY A 109 -0.37 -14.79 -0.93
N VAL A 110 -1.47 -14.05 -1.15
CA VAL A 110 -2.40 -14.30 -2.27
C VAL A 110 -1.70 -14.13 -3.61
N ASP A 111 -0.75 -13.19 -3.70
CA ASP A 111 0.11 -12.99 -4.88
C ASP A 111 0.98 -14.21 -5.21
N ARG A 112 1.10 -15.17 -4.28
CA ARG A 112 1.82 -16.45 -4.45
C ARG A 112 0.86 -17.65 -4.62
N GLY A 113 -0.41 -17.39 -4.92
CA GLY A 113 -1.42 -18.44 -5.13
C GLY A 113 -1.99 -19.05 -3.85
N SER A 114 -1.61 -18.56 -2.67
CA SER A 114 -2.14 -19.05 -1.40
C SER A 114 -3.54 -18.46 -1.11
N PRO A 115 -4.53 -19.26 -0.67
CA PRO A 115 -5.83 -18.73 -0.26
C PRO A 115 -5.78 -17.92 1.06
N VAL A 116 -4.64 -17.95 1.74
CA VAL A 116 -4.39 -17.34 3.03
C VAL A 116 -3.04 -16.59 3.00
N GLU A 117 -2.96 -15.46 3.70
CA GLU A 117 -1.72 -14.71 3.87
C GLU A 117 -1.19 -14.89 5.29
N LEU A 118 0.11 -15.15 5.40
CA LEU A 118 0.85 -15.22 6.64
C LEU A 118 1.94 -14.15 6.60
N ALA A 119 1.96 -13.27 7.61
CA ALA A 119 2.98 -12.25 7.76
C ALA A 119 3.60 -12.30 9.16
N LEU A 120 4.89 -12.02 9.21
CA LEU A 120 5.65 -11.87 10.45
C LEU A 120 6.27 -10.48 10.49
N GLN A 121 6.01 -9.75 11.55
CA GLN A 121 6.71 -8.50 11.88
C GLN A 121 7.55 -8.71 13.13
N LEU A 122 8.78 -8.22 13.08
CA LEU A 122 9.66 -8.07 14.23
C LEU A 122 10.06 -6.60 14.34
N GLY A 123 10.09 -6.06 15.55
CA GLY A 123 10.48 -4.68 15.79
C GLY A 123 11.16 -4.48 17.12
N TYR A 124 11.83 -3.35 17.25
CA TYR A 124 12.44 -2.92 18.50
C TYR A 124 11.91 -1.55 18.90
N ASN A 125 11.26 -1.52 20.07
CA ASN A 125 10.70 -0.35 20.68
C ASN A 125 11.73 0.32 21.60
N GLN A 126 12.17 1.51 21.24
CA GLN A 126 13.23 2.20 21.97
C GLN A 126 12.77 2.70 23.36
N ALA A 127 11.54 3.21 23.46
CA ALA A 127 11.03 3.77 24.71
C ALA A 127 10.81 2.69 25.78
N ALA A 128 10.34 1.51 25.37
CA ALA A 128 10.17 0.36 26.26
C ALA A 128 11.41 -0.56 26.34
N ARG A 129 12.45 -0.32 25.52
CA ARG A 129 13.61 -1.21 25.33
C ARG A 129 13.18 -2.66 25.05
N SER A 130 12.19 -2.81 24.16
CA SER A 130 11.48 -4.06 23.96
C SER A 130 11.67 -4.60 22.54
N ALA A 131 11.99 -5.89 22.44
CA ALA A 131 11.90 -6.64 21.20
C ALA A 131 10.47 -7.18 21.10
N ASP A 132 9.76 -6.71 20.08
CA ASP A 132 8.35 -6.96 19.89
C ASP A 132 8.13 -7.70 18.57
N GLY A 133 7.03 -8.45 18.48
CA GLY A 133 6.66 -9.09 17.22
C GLY A 133 5.18 -9.33 17.07
N GLU A 134 4.77 -9.49 15.82
CA GLU A 134 3.39 -9.79 15.42
C GLU A 134 3.39 -10.87 14.35
N LEU A 135 2.63 -11.93 14.58
CA LEU A 135 2.23 -12.89 13.57
C LEU A 135 0.82 -12.54 13.10
N THR A 136 0.63 -12.34 11.80
CA THR A 136 -0.68 -12.07 11.19
C THR A 136 -1.07 -13.22 10.28
N LEU A 137 -2.29 -13.72 10.46
CA LEU A 137 -2.97 -14.61 9.52
C LEU A 137 -4.14 -13.84 8.92
N SER A 138 -4.31 -13.86 7.60
CA SER A 138 -5.46 -13.20 6.97
C SER A 138 -5.99 -13.95 5.76
N ARG A 139 -7.27 -13.76 5.46
CA ARG A 139 -7.95 -14.37 4.31
C ARG A 139 -8.92 -13.37 3.70
N ARG A 140 -8.92 -13.28 2.37
CA ARG A 140 -9.91 -12.52 1.61
C ARG A 140 -10.96 -13.46 1.03
N THR A 141 -12.22 -13.07 1.09
CA THR A 141 -13.33 -13.74 0.42
C THR A 141 -14.26 -12.68 -0.15
N GLY A 142 -14.18 -12.47 -1.47
CA GLY A 142 -14.87 -11.37 -2.13
C GLY A 142 -14.46 -10.00 -1.58
N PRO A 143 -15.41 -9.12 -1.20
CA PRO A 143 -15.11 -7.79 -0.68
C PRO A 143 -14.57 -7.80 0.76
N LEU A 144 -14.74 -8.90 1.50
CA LEU A 144 -14.35 -9.04 2.89
C LEU A 144 -12.93 -9.60 3.02
N ARG A 145 -12.10 -8.97 3.86
CA ARG A 145 -10.84 -9.51 4.36
C ARG A 145 -10.95 -9.65 5.86
N LEU A 146 -10.65 -10.84 6.37
CA LEU A 146 -10.54 -11.11 7.80
C LEU A 146 -9.07 -11.30 8.17
N MET A 147 -8.68 -10.85 9.35
CA MET A 147 -7.33 -11.04 9.88
C MET A 147 -7.36 -11.33 11.38
N SER A 148 -6.37 -12.10 11.82
CA SER A 148 -6.11 -12.39 13.22
C SER A 148 -4.62 -12.20 13.51
N VAL A 149 -4.30 -11.70 14.69
CA VAL A 149 -2.92 -11.45 15.11
C VAL A 149 -2.61 -12.11 16.45
N GLY A 150 -1.37 -12.55 16.59
CA GLY A 150 -0.74 -12.84 17.88
C GLY A 150 0.49 -11.95 18.02
N ARG A 151 0.64 -11.30 19.17
CA ARG A 151 1.76 -10.41 19.48
C ARG A 151 2.50 -10.87 20.72
N PHE A 152 3.80 -10.68 20.71
CA PHE A 152 4.63 -10.78 21.90
C PHE A 152 5.41 -9.48 22.09
N LEU A 153 5.58 -9.07 23.34
CA LEU A 153 6.28 -7.85 23.74
C LEU A 153 7.28 -8.23 24.84
N SER A 154 8.60 -8.18 24.60
CA SER A 154 9.57 -8.69 25.57
C SER A 154 9.63 -7.88 26.87
N HIS A 155 9.51 -6.56 26.77
CA HIS A 155 9.41 -5.60 27.88
C HIS A 155 8.14 -4.76 27.70
N GLY A 156 6.98 -5.36 28.01
CA GLY A 156 5.68 -4.75 27.72
C GLY A 156 5.39 -3.53 28.60
N PHE A 157 5.26 -2.37 27.95
CA PHE A 157 4.96 -1.06 28.53
C PHE A 157 6.03 -0.57 29.51
N ASN A 158 7.30 -0.70 29.11
CA ASN A 158 8.47 -0.27 29.89
C ASN A 158 8.50 -0.93 31.28
N ARG A 159 8.31 -2.25 31.29
CA ARG A 159 8.43 -3.11 32.48
C ARG A 159 9.15 -4.39 32.09
N ASP A 160 9.88 -4.98 33.02
CA ASP A 160 10.63 -6.23 32.86
C ASP A 160 9.70 -7.47 32.86
N THR A 161 8.57 -7.35 32.18
CA THR A 161 7.57 -8.41 32.05
C THR A 161 7.20 -8.59 30.61
N MET A 162 7.40 -9.79 30.10
CA MET A 162 6.90 -10.19 28.79
C MET A 162 5.38 -10.15 28.79
N ARG A 163 4.79 -9.58 27.73
CA ARG A 163 3.35 -9.53 27.52
C ARG A 163 2.99 -10.17 26.19
N PHE A 164 1.80 -10.72 26.12
CA PHE A 164 1.24 -11.29 24.90
C PHE A 164 -0.10 -10.64 24.63
N ALA A 165 -0.41 -10.42 23.35
CA ALA A 165 -1.72 -9.95 22.93
C ALA A 165 -2.24 -10.81 21.77
N VAL A 166 -3.56 -10.91 21.69
CA VAL A 166 -4.25 -11.51 20.54
C VAL A 166 -5.28 -10.52 20.05
N GLY A 167 -5.54 -10.55 18.75
CA GLY A 167 -6.49 -9.63 18.14
C GLY A 167 -7.06 -10.15 16.84
N GLY A 168 -8.07 -9.45 16.36
CA GLY A 168 -8.72 -9.73 15.09
C GLY A 168 -9.26 -8.45 14.49
N GLY A 169 -9.42 -8.46 13.17
CA GLY A 169 -9.95 -7.34 12.43
C GLY A 169 -10.52 -7.75 11.09
N ALA A 170 -11.20 -6.81 10.47
CA ALA A 170 -11.79 -6.99 9.16
C ALA A 170 -11.70 -5.72 8.33
N THR A 171 -11.57 -5.88 7.01
CA THR A 171 -11.88 -4.82 6.05
C THR A 171 -12.96 -5.28 5.08
N LEU A 172 -13.92 -4.40 4.80
CA LEU A 172 -15.00 -4.64 3.85
C LEU A 172 -14.90 -3.59 2.73
N ARG A 173 -14.51 -4.02 1.54
CA ARG A 173 -14.48 -3.15 0.35
C ARG A 173 -15.89 -2.96 -0.19
N LEU A 174 -16.45 -1.77 0.04
CA LEU A 174 -17.75 -1.36 -0.50
C LEU A 174 -17.66 -0.97 -1.98
N HIS A 175 -16.53 -0.37 -2.35
CA HIS A 175 -16.22 0.06 -3.70
C HIS A 175 -14.71 -0.05 -3.94
N ARG A 176 -14.24 0.09 -5.18
CA ARG A 176 -12.80 0.09 -5.49
C ARG A 176 -12.02 1.20 -4.76
N ASN A 177 -12.72 2.26 -4.35
CA ASN A 177 -12.16 3.43 -3.66
C ASN A 177 -12.61 3.58 -2.21
N VAL A 178 -13.50 2.72 -1.71
CA VAL A 178 -14.12 2.89 -0.38
C VAL A 178 -14.14 1.56 0.36
N ALA A 179 -13.62 1.55 1.58
CA ALA A 179 -13.68 0.41 2.47
C ALA A 179 -14.06 0.83 3.90
N LEU A 180 -14.68 -0.10 4.63
CA LEU A 180 -14.83 -0.02 6.08
C LEU A 180 -13.80 -0.94 6.72
N ALA A 181 -13.22 -0.54 7.85
CA ALA A 181 -12.28 -1.35 8.59
C ALA A 181 -12.57 -1.28 10.09
N ALA A 182 -12.37 -2.39 10.80
CA ALA A 182 -12.45 -2.43 12.25
C ALA A 182 -11.52 -3.50 12.80
N ASP A 183 -11.01 -3.28 14.00
CA ASP A 183 -10.21 -4.25 14.74
C ASP A 183 -10.38 -4.13 16.26
N ALA A 184 -9.95 -5.20 16.93
CA ALA A 184 -9.72 -5.21 18.36
C ALA A 184 -8.55 -6.13 18.71
N ALA A 185 -7.81 -5.77 19.76
CA ALA A 185 -6.75 -6.57 20.35
C ALA A 185 -6.80 -6.49 21.88
N THR A 186 -6.51 -7.61 22.54
CA THR A 186 -6.46 -7.69 24.01
C THR A 186 -5.18 -8.35 24.45
N LEU A 187 -4.60 -7.84 25.54
CA LEU A 187 -3.54 -8.54 26.27
C LEU A 187 -4.11 -9.83 26.88
N LEU A 188 -3.34 -10.91 26.86
CA LEU A 188 -3.76 -12.21 27.42
C LEU A 188 -3.82 -12.17 28.95
N ASN A 189 -2.96 -11.37 29.58
CA ASN A 189 -2.86 -11.21 31.03
C ASN A 189 -3.17 -9.77 31.45
N ARG A 190 -4.39 -9.27 31.16
CA ARG A 190 -4.78 -7.89 31.49
C ARG A 190 -4.67 -7.60 32.98
N ARG A 191 -4.09 -6.46 33.31
CA ARG A 191 -4.03 -5.89 34.66
C ARG A 191 -5.21 -4.94 34.87
N PRO A 192 -5.60 -4.65 36.13
CA PRO A 192 -6.62 -3.64 36.41
C PRO A 192 -6.31 -2.31 35.70
N GLY A 193 -7.33 -1.74 35.04
CA GLY A 193 -7.20 -0.50 34.26
C GLY A 193 -6.73 -0.68 32.81
N GLU A 194 -6.18 -1.84 32.42
CA GLU A 194 -5.86 -2.13 31.02
C GLU A 194 -7.15 -2.48 30.24
N LYS A 195 -7.37 -1.80 29.12
CA LYS A 195 -8.56 -1.96 28.28
C LYS A 195 -8.21 -2.69 26.98
N VAL A 196 -9.22 -3.31 26.37
CA VAL A 196 -9.15 -3.82 24.99
C VAL A 196 -8.82 -2.66 24.07
N ALA A 197 -7.80 -2.81 23.24
CA ALA A 197 -7.50 -1.91 22.13
C ALA A 197 -8.51 -2.16 21.01
N TRP A 198 -9.08 -1.11 20.44
CA TRP A 198 -9.99 -1.22 19.30
C TRP A 198 -9.90 0.01 18.41
N GLY A 199 -10.31 -0.16 17.17
CA GLY A 199 -10.43 0.93 16.21
C GLY A 199 -11.43 0.60 15.10
N ALA A 200 -12.02 1.64 14.53
CA ALA A 200 -12.85 1.56 13.34
C ALA A 200 -12.49 2.71 12.38
N ALA A 201 -12.69 2.47 11.09
CA ALA A 201 -12.34 3.44 10.06
C ALA A 201 -13.22 3.37 8.82
N LEU A 202 -13.41 4.56 8.23
CA LEU A 202 -13.81 4.73 6.83
C LEU A 202 -12.55 5.03 6.03
N GLN A 203 -12.29 4.23 5.00
CA GLN A 203 -11.08 4.29 4.20
C GLN A 203 -11.40 4.69 2.77
N LEU A 204 -10.65 5.65 2.26
CA LEU A 204 -10.83 6.27 0.97
C LEU A 204 -9.53 6.16 0.19
N ALA A 205 -9.55 5.46 -0.94
CA ALA A 205 -8.47 5.56 -1.92
C ALA A 205 -8.80 6.73 -2.85
N LEU A 206 -7.95 7.75 -2.83
CA LEU A 206 -8.18 8.97 -3.59
C LEU A 206 -8.09 8.64 -5.09
N PRO A 207 -9.19 8.80 -5.84
CA PRO A 207 -9.22 8.46 -7.26
C PRO A 207 -8.05 9.12 -7.98
N TYR A 208 -7.47 8.38 -8.92
CA TYR A 208 -6.41 8.86 -9.80
C TYR A 208 -5.08 9.22 -9.12
N THR A 209 -4.91 8.85 -7.85
CA THR A 209 -3.66 8.97 -7.11
C THR A 209 -3.36 7.66 -6.40
N PRO A 210 -2.11 7.40 -6.00
CA PRO A 210 -1.80 6.25 -5.17
C PRO A 210 -2.03 6.53 -3.67
N HIS A 211 -2.59 7.70 -3.32
CA HIS A 211 -2.81 8.13 -1.95
C HIS A 211 -4.07 7.53 -1.35
N THR A 212 -4.07 7.36 -0.03
CA THR A 212 -5.26 6.95 0.72
C THR A 212 -5.44 7.81 1.96
N LEU A 213 -6.70 8.03 2.33
CA LEU A 213 -7.13 8.69 3.56
C LEU A 213 -8.02 7.73 4.35
N SER A 214 -7.65 7.44 5.58
CA SER A 214 -8.47 6.69 6.53
C SER A 214 -8.95 7.63 7.61
N LEU A 215 -10.26 7.85 7.75
CA LEU A 215 -10.83 8.54 8.90
C LEU A 215 -11.07 7.50 10.00
N GLN A 216 -10.52 7.72 11.20
CA GLN A 216 -10.43 6.72 12.25
C GLN A 216 -11.07 7.19 13.56
N VAL A 217 -11.64 6.23 14.28
CA VAL A 217 -11.92 6.33 15.71
C VAL A 217 -11.24 5.15 16.39
N ALA A 218 -10.48 5.40 17.45
CA ALA A 218 -9.77 4.35 18.19
C ALA A 218 -9.57 4.74 19.65
N ASN A 219 -9.37 3.78 20.53
CA ASN A 219 -8.99 4.04 21.92
C ASN A 219 -7.49 3.83 22.20
N THR A 220 -6.69 3.67 21.15
CA THR A 220 -5.24 3.50 21.19
C THR A 220 -4.53 4.83 20.93
N ASN A 221 -3.30 4.96 21.41
CA ASN A 221 -2.55 6.22 21.35
C ASN A 221 -1.58 6.27 20.15
N THR A 222 -0.75 5.26 19.96
CA THR A 222 0.26 5.19 18.89
C THR A 222 0.04 3.97 17.97
N ALA A 223 0.83 3.87 16.88
CA ALA A 223 0.77 2.75 15.94
C ALA A 223 1.88 1.70 16.14
N THR A 224 2.72 1.83 17.16
CA THR A 224 3.70 0.80 17.52
C THR A 224 2.98 -0.48 17.98
N LEU A 225 3.66 -1.63 17.96
CA LEU A 225 3.06 -2.88 18.42
C LEU A 225 2.57 -2.78 19.87
N GLN A 226 3.28 -2.08 20.74
CA GLN A 226 2.84 -1.86 22.13
C GLN A 226 1.64 -0.91 22.19
N GLY A 227 1.74 0.27 21.58
CA GLY A 227 0.68 1.27 21.64
C GLY A 227 -0.62 0.79 21.01
N ALA A 228 -0.52 0.03 19.92
CA ALA A 228 -1.65 -0.59 19.25
C ALA A 228 -2.21 -1.82 20.00
N SER A 229 -1.52 -2.32 21.03
CA SER A 229 -1.98 -3.42 21.89
C SER A 229 -2.62 -2.96 23.19
N ARG A 230 -2.60 -1.65 23.49
CA ARG A 230 -3.08 -1.08 24.75
C ARG A 230 -4.21 -0.09 24.51
N GLY A 231 -5.43 -0.50 24.82
CA GLY A 231 -6.56 0.41 24.87
C GLY A 231 -6.44 1.36 26.07
N THR A 232 -6.85 2.61 25.89
CA THR A 232 -6.96 3.60 26.96
C THR A 232 -8.43 3.98 27.19
N ALA A 233 -8.68 4.78 28.23
CA ALA A 233 -10.03 5.31 28.50
C ALA A 233 -10.45 6.41 27.50
N ASN A 234 -9.50 7.01 26.79
CA ASN A 234 -9.75 8.09 25.87
C ASN A 234 -10.14 7.53 24.50
N VAL A 235 -11.32 7.89 24.03
CA VAL A 235 -11.68 7.73 22.62
C VAL A 235 -11.02 8.85 21.85
N ARG A 236 -10.32 8.49 20.78
CA ARG A 236 -9.61 9.42 19.90
C ARG A 236 -10.23 9.38 18.52
N GLY A 237 -10.54 10.57 18.00
CA GLY A 237 -10.75 10.76 16.58
C GLY A 237 -9.39 10.85 15.89
N GLY A 238 -9.34 10.63 14.59
CA GLY A 238 -8.09 10.73 13.87
C GLY A 238 -8.21 10.45 12.39
N PHE A 239 -7.07 10.51 11.73
CA PHE A 239 -6.94 10.07 10.35
C PHE A 239 -5.56 9.47 10.08
N GLU A 240 -5.46 8.65 9.05
CA GLU A 240 -4.19 8.22 8.47
C GLU A 240 -4.16 8.62 6.99
N PHE A 241 -3.13 9.37 6.60
CA PHE A 241 -2.87 9.69 5.21
C PHE A 241 -1.63 8.94 4.72
N THR A 242 -1.77 8.12 3.68
CA THR A 242 -0.67 7.31 3.14
C THR A 242 -0.21 7.84 1.80
N ILE A 243 1.10 8.07 1.70
CA ILE A 243 1.81 8.63 0.54
C ILE A 243 2.87 7.63 0.07
N PRO A 244 2.58 6.84 -0.97
CA PRO A 244 3.59 6.02 -1.62
C PRO A 244 4.45 6.84 -2.59
N PHE A 245 5.76 6.62 -2.53
CA PHE A 245 6.77 7.12 -3.47
C PHE A 245 7.49 5.94 -4.10
N THR A 246 7.30 5.71 -5.39
CA THR A 246 8.07 4.70 -6.13
C THR A 246 9.45 5.27 -6.43
N LEU A 247 10.48 4.79 -5.74
CA LEU A 247 11.83 5.40 -5.79
C LEU A 247 12.52 5.19 -7.15
N ASN A 248 12.16 4.13 -7.89
CA ASN A 248 12.63 3.88 -9.25
C ASN A 248 12.41 5.09 -10.19
N ARG A 249 11.40 5.94 -9.90
CA ARG A 249 11.13 7.21 -10.61
C ARG A 249 12.27 8.23 -10.49
N TYR A 250 13.02 8.21 -9.40
CA TYR A 250 14.00 9.25 -9.04
C TYR A 250 15.45 8.81 -9.21
N PHE A 251 15.72 7.49 -9.20
CA PHE A 251 17.09 6.95 -9.18
C PHE A 251 17.47 6.12 -10.40
N HIS A 252 16.54 5.80 -11.32
CA HIS A 252 16.94 5.30 -12.63
C HIS A 252 17.41 6.44 -13.53
N HIS A 253 18.58 6.20 -14.10
CA HIS A 253 19.39 7.11 -14.88
C HIS A 253 18.64 7.74 -16.04
N ALA A 254 19.09 8.96 -16.38
CA ALA A 254 18.86 9.78 -17.56
C ALA A 254 17.87 9.22 -18.60
N PRO A 255 16.94 10.05 -19.12
CA PRO A 255 16.35 9.76 -20.42
C PRO A 255 17.48 9.30 -21.35
N PRO A 256 17.31 8.24 -22.17
CA PRO A 256 18.28 7.97 -23.23
C PRO A 256 18.56 9.32 -23.89
N PRO A 257 19.84 9.69 -24.13
CA PRO A 257 20.17 11.00 -24.66
C PRO A 257 19.19 11.25 -25.78
N VAL A 258 18.40 12.31 -25.64
CA VAL A 258 17.52 12.74 -26.72
C VAL A 258 18.53 13.04 -27.81
N SER A 259 18.75 12.09 -28.70
CA SER A 259 19.44 12.37 -29.94
C SER A 259 18.61 13.52 -30.48
N ALA A 260 19.22 14.69 -30.55
CA ALA A 260 18.70 15.76 -31.36
C ALA A 260 18.71 15.19 -32.78
N ALA A 261 17.69 14.39 -33.09
CA ALA A 261 17.38 13.98 -34.42
C ALA A 261 17.19 15.30 -35.15
N ALA A 262 18.16 15.61 -36.00
CA ALA A 262 18.07 16.69 -36.95
C ALA A 262 16.63 16.68 -37.50
N ALA A 263 16.00 17.86 -37.55
CA ALA A 263 14.67 18.01 -38.08
C ALA A 263 14.62 17.36 -39.46
N VAL A 264 14.15 16.12 -39.52
CA VAL A 264 13.84 15.44 -40.77
C VAL A 264 12.60 16.16 -41.27
N PRO A 265 12.64 16.71 -42.50
CA PRO A 265 11.45 17.33 -43.07
C PRO A 265 10.31 16.33 -43.02
N ASP A 266 9.14 16.83 -42.63
CA ASP A 266 7.87 16.14 -42.42
C ASP A 266 7.57 15.23 -43.62
N SER A 267 8.00 13.97 -43.55
CA SER A 267 7.58 12.94 -44.48
C SER A 267 6.29 12.36 -43.92
N ALA A 268 5.28 12.33 -44.79
CA ALA A 268 3.89 12.02 -44.53
C ALA A 268 3.64 10.55 -44.12
N ALA A 269 4.34 10.05 -43.09
CA ALA A 269 3.93 8.85 -42.41
C ALA A 269 2.58 9.13 -41.71
N PRO A 270 1.58 8.24 -41.79
CA PRO A 270 0.30 8.45 -41.12
C PRO A 270 0.54 8.59 -39.62
N GLN A 271 0.35 9.81 -39.10
CA GLN A 271 0.46 10.12 -37.69
C GLN A 271 -0.87 9.81 -37.01
N VAL A 272 -0.90 8.82 -36.11
CA VAL A 272 -2.07 8.61 -35.25
C VAL A 272 -1.92 9.46 -33.99
N ALA A 273 -2.90 10.33 -33.75
CA ALA A 273 -2.91 11.21 -32.59
C ALA A 273 -3.60 10.55 -31.39
N VAL A 274 -3.00 10.69 -30.22
CA VAL A 274 -3.54 10.30 -28.92
C VAL A 274 -3.55 11.53 -28.01
N ALA A 275 -4.71 11.92 -27.49
CA ALA A 275 -4.80 12.96 -26.48
C ALA A 275 -4.65 12.33 -25.09
N MET A 276 -3.85 12.95 -24.22
CA MET A 276 -3.91 12.71 -22.78
C MET A 276 -4.86 13.74 -22.17
N ARG A 277 -6.07 13.30 -21.81
CA ARG A 277 -7.11 14.15 -21.24
C ARG A 277 -7.94 13.38 -20.23
N GLN A 278 -8.44 14.07 -19.21
CA GLN A 278 -9.23 13.46 -18.14
C GLN A 278 -8.51 12.26 -17.51
N LEU A 279 -7.19 12.34 -17.39
CA LEU A 279 -6.34 11.28 -16.87
C LEU A 279 -6.55 9.95 -17.63
N ALA A 280 -6.59 10.01 -18.96
CA ALA A 280 -6.68 8.86 -19.86
C ALA A 280 -5.97 9.12 -21.20
N PHE A 281 -5.53 8.05 -21.87
CA PHE A 281 -5.14 8.08 -23.28
C PHE A 281 -6.38 7.96 -24.15
N ALA A 282 -6.59 8.86 -25.11
CA ALA A 282 -7.75 8.89 -25.99
C ALA A 282 -7.31 9.06 -27.47
N PRO A 283 -7.40 8.00 -28.30
CA PRO A 283 -7.80 6.64 -27.95
C PRO A 283 -6.76 5.91 -27.09
N ASN A 284 -7.18 4.89 -26.34
CA ASN A 284 -6.27 4.03 -25.55
C ASN A 284 -5.84 2.76 -26.31
N LEU A 285 -6.44 2.48 -27.47
CA LEU A 285 -5.99 1.47 -28.42
C LEU A 285 -5.69 2.18 -29.74
N VAL A 286 -4.46 1.98 -30.24
CA VAL A 286 -4.00 2.52 -31.52
C VAL A 286 -3.55 1.36 -32.39
N GLU A 287 -4.00 1.34 -33.63
CA GLU A 287 -3.52 0.39 -34.64
C GLU A 287 -2.78 1.15 -35.74
N ILE A 288 -1.56 0.71 -36.06
CA ILE A 288 -0.71 1.29 -37.11
C ILE A 288 0.00 0.18 -37.89
N GLY A 289 0.47 0.49 -39.10
CA GLY A 289 1.41 -0.38 -39.81
C GLY A 289 2.83 -0.20 -39.29
N ALA A 290 3.70 -1.19 -39.53
CA ALA A 290 5.15 -1.05 -39.29
C ALA A 290 5.72 0.22 -39.95
N GLY A 291 6.54 0.96 -39.20
CA GLY A 291 7.04 2.29 -39.57
C GLY A 291 6.09 3.46 -39.24
N GLY A 292 4.90 3.18 -38.69
CA GLY A 292 3.94 4.20 -38.26
C GLY A 292 4.41 5.00 -37.05
N THR A 293 3.97 6.26 -36.97
CA THR A 293 4.27 7.18 -35.85
C THR A 293 3.00 7.49 -35.06
N VAL A 294 3.10 7.41 -33.73
CA VAL A 294 2.04 7.83 -32.81
C VAL A 294 2.46 9.11 -32.10
N ALA A 295 1.55 10.08 -32.00
CA ALA A 295 1.77 11.37 -31.37
C ALA A 295 0.85 11.53 -30.15
N TRP A 296 1.43 11.70 -28.96
CA TRP A 296 0.69 11.95 -27.72
C TRP A 296 0.74 13.42 -27.34
N THR A 297 -0.40 14.09 -27.32
CA THR A 297 -0.52 15.49 -26.87
C THR A 297 -1.11 15.54 -25.47
N ASN A 298 -0.43 16.22 -24.55
CA ASN A 298 -0.96 16.46 -23.21
C ASN A 298 -2.00 17.59 -23.24
N ARG A 299 -3.27 17.25 -23.04
CA ARG A 299 -4.40 18.19 -22.92
C ARG A 299 -4.94 18.28 -21.49
N ASP A 300 -4.27 17.65 -20.53
CA ASP A 300 -4.52 17.82 -19.10
C ASP A 300 -3.66 18.94 -18.51
N GLN A 301 -4.02 19.38 -17.30
CA GLN A 301 -3.24 20.33 -16.51
C GLN A 301 -2.10 19.67 -15.72
N LEU A 302 -2.03 18.34 -15.73
CA LEU A 302 -1.03 17.54 -15.03
C LEU A 302 0.01 17.01 -16.01
N PRO A 303 1.31 16.95 -15.65
CA PRO A 303 2.31 16.26 -16.44
C PRO A 303 1.99 14.77 -16.56
N HIS A 304 2.17 14.21 -17.75
CA HIS A 304 1.96 12.79 -18.04
C HIS A 304 3.21 12.17 -18.64
N THR A 305 3.29 10.84 -18.63
CA THR A 305 4.30 10.10 -19.39
C THR A 305 3.60 9.10 -20.30
N VAL A 306 4.35 8.62 -21.27
CA VAL A 306 4.03 7.45 -22.06
C VAL A 306 5.21 6.51 -21.86
N THR A 307 4.99 5.42 -21.13
CA THR A 307 6.07 4.54 -20.63
C THR A 307 5.71 3.09 -20.92
N ALA A 308 6.61 2.34 -21.54
CA ALA A 308 6.38 0.94 -21.90
C ALA A 308 6.28 0.04 -20.67
N ASP A 309 5.35 -0.90 -20.67
CA ASP A 309 5.17 -1.84 -19.55
C ASP A 309 6.37 -2.79 -19.38
N ASP A 310 7.10 -3.07 -20.45
CA ASP A 310 8.31 -3.90 -20.48
C ASP A 310 9.60 -3.10 -20.25
N GLY A 311 9.49 -1.77 -20.06
CA GLY A 311 10.64 -0.88 -19.87
C GLY A 311 11.42 -0.55 -21.13
N ALA A 312 10.94 -0.93 -22.33
CA ALA A 312 11.64 -0.65 -23.59
C ALA A 312 11.75 0.85 -23.92
N TRP A 313 10.90 1.69 -23.33
CA TRP A 313 10.94 3.14 -23.53
C TRP A 313 10.17 3.96 -22.49
N ASP A 314 10.54 5.24 -22.38
CA ASP A 314 9.86 6.26 -21.59
C ASP A 314 9.95 7.61 -22.30
N SER A 315 8.82 8.32 -22.41
CA SER A 315 8.80 9.70 -22.91
C SER A 315 9.44 10.70 -21.94
N GLY A 316 9.57 10.32 -20.65
CA GLY A 316 9.74 11.28 -19.57
C GLY A 316 8.50 12.17 -19.39
N PRO A 317 8.55 13.16 -18.49
CA PRO A 317 7.43 14.07 -18.26
C PRO A 317 7.07 14.91 -19.50
N ILE A 318 5.82 14.82 -19.94
CA ILE A 318 5.21 15.62 -20.98
C ILE A 318 4.35 16.69 -20.28
N ALA A 319 4.80 17.95 -20.33
CA ALA A 319 4.08 19.06 -19.72
C ALA A 319 2.73 19.35 -20.45
N PRO A 320 1.78 20.05 -19.78
CA PRO A 320 0.54 20.50 -20.42
C PRO A 320 0.79 21.23 -21.75
N GLY A 321 0.01 20.90 -22.78
CA GLY A 321 0.13 21.45 -24.13
C GLY A 321 1.25 20.85 -24.99
N VAL A 322 2.17 20.07 -24.41
CA VAL A 322 3.31 19.49 -25.14
C VAL A 322 2.89 18.20 -25.86
N THR A 323 3.50 17.95 -27.02
CA THR A 323 3.33 16.72 -27.79
C THR A 323 4.63 15.93 -27.85
N TRP A 324 4.56 14.64 -27.56
CA TRP A 324 5.64 13.68 -27.73
C TRP A 324 5.30 12.67 -28.84
N ARG A 325 6.29 12.20 -29.58
CA ARG A 325 6.08 11.28 -30.73
C ARG A 325 7.02 10.08 -30.64
N ARG A 326 6.54 8.93 -31.13
CA ARG A 326 7.35 7.73 -31.30
C ARG A 326 6.94 6.94 -32.54
N THR A 327 7.95 6.48 -33.28
CA THR A 327 7.79 5.58 -34.43
C THR A 327 7.99 4.12 -34.00
N PHE A 328 7.18 3.22 -34.55
CA PHE A 328 7.24 1.79 -34.25
C PHE A 328 7.58 1.00 -35.51
N GLU A 329 8.80 0.47 -35.57
CA GLU A 329 9.32 -0.20 -36.77
C GLU A 329 8.95 -1.67 -36.88
N ARG A 330 8.66 -2.34 -35.75
CA ARG A 330 8.46 -3.79 -35.72
C ARG A 330 6.99 -4.12 -35.44
N PRO A 331 6.39 -5.08 -36.16
CA PRO A 331 5.08 -5.61 -35.82
C PRO A 331 5.06 -6.17 -34.39
N GLY A 332 3.94 -6.00 -33.70
CA GLY A 332 3.79 -6.43 -32.31
C GLY A 332 2.74 -5.66 -31.52
N THR A 333 2.53 -6.08 -30.28
CA THR A 333 1.65 -5.39 -29.33
C THR A 333 2.49 -4.72 -28.25
N TYR A 334 2.41 -3.39 -28.18
CA TYR A 334 3.13 -2.56 -27.22
C TYR A 334 2.14 -2.04 -26.18
N ARG A 335 2.27 -2.51 -24.94
CA ARG A 335 1.50 -2.01 -23.80
C ARG A 335 2.28 -0.91 -23.10
N PHE A 336 1.59 0.15 -22.71
CA PHE A 336 2.20 1.30 -22.06
C PHE A 336 1.26 1.91 -21.02
N HIS A 337 1.84 2.71 -20.13
CA HIS A 337 1.12 3.43 -19.09
C HIS A 337 1.69 4.83 -18.87
N CYS A 338 0.98 5.63 -18.07
CA CYS A 338 1.53 6.85 -17.50
C CYS A 338 2.11 6.54 -16.11
N THR A 339 3.40 6.78 -15.91
CA THR A 339 4.10 6.50 -14.65
C THR A 339 3.51 7.22 -13.43
N PRO A 340 3.24 8.54 -13.45
CA PRO A 340 2.59 9.22 -12.32
C PRO A 340 1.13 8.80 -12.13
N HIS A 341 0.51 8.22 -13.16
CA HIS A 341 -0.91 7.85 -13.17
C HIS A 341 -1.09 6.40 -13.69
N PRO A 342 -0.66 5.35 -12.95
CA PRO A 342 -0.52 3.99 -13.49
C PRO A 342 -1.81 3.32 -14.00
N PHE A 343 -2.97 3.92 -13.71
CA PHE A 343 -4.27 3.51 -14.22
C PHE A 343 -4.53 4.01 -15.65
N MET A 344 -3.80 5.02 -16.12
CA MET A 344 -3.75 5.41 -17.53
C MET A 344 -2.95 4.37 -18.28
N LYS A 345 -3.64 3.54 -19.06
CA LYS A 345 -3.04 2.48 -19.85
C LYS A 345 -3.46 2.60 -21.30
N GLY A 346 -2.54 2.26 -22.20
CA GLY A 346 -2.81 2.18 -23.61
C GLY A 346 -2.11 0.99 -24.25
N VAL A 347 -2.55 0.67 -25.47
CA VAL A 347 -2.03 -0.41 -26.29
C VAL A 347 -1.83 0.11 -27.71
N ILE A 348 -0.68 -0.21 -28.29
CA ILE A 348 -0.40 0.01 -29.71
C ILE A 348 -0.26 -1.35 -30.35
N VAL A 349 -1.04 -1.61 -31.39
CA VAL A 349 -0.92 -2.81 -32.23
C VAL A 349 -0.27 -2.37 -33.54
N VAL A 350 0.92 -2.88 -33.80
CA VAL A 350 1.65 -2.66 -35.05
C VAL A 350 1.46 -3.90 -35.91
N ARG A 351 0.85 -3.71 -37.08
CA ARG A 351 0.55 -4.78 -38.04
C ARG A 351 1.58 -4.87 -39.14
#